data_AF-A0A1M6XPC5-F1
#
_entry.id   AF-A0A1M6XPC5-F1
#
_cell.length_a   1.000
_cell.length_b   1.000
_cell.length_c   1.000
_cell.angle_alpha   90.00
_cell.angle_beta   90.00
_cell.angle_gamma   90.00
#
_symmetry.space_group_name_H-M   'P 1'
#
loop_
_entity.id
_entity.type
_entity.pdbx_description
1 polymer ?
#
loop_
_entity_poly.entity_id
_entity_poly.type
_entity_poly.pdbx_seq_one_letter_code
_entity_poly.pdbx_strand_id
1 'polypeptide(L)'
;MNTVQPVVIDEVKAKIDLNGQNFDLLELEWFENKKQKLTRTTRSGKVLELRLGNLKEWQHGDGLYSNGQLIATIAIKTCLTISFPAENDAEAADFCYFIGNQHLPVFLTSPQQFAVPYDGRLFEQLSFRYGARIQLTDAQLLSHQSLRYLAKNRTHEN
;
A
#
# COMPACT_ATOMS: atom_id res chain seq x y z
N MET A 1 -0.81 34.09 -13.75
CA MET A 1 -0.65 32.74 -13.15
C MET A 1 -1.86 31.93 -13.59
N ASN A 2 -1.69 30.97 -14.50
CA ASN A 2 -2.80 30.08 -14.86
C ASN A 2 -3.06 29.15 -13.68
N THR A 3 -4.15 29.37 -12.97
CA THR A 3 -4.67 28.41 -11.99
C THR A 3 -5.15 27.20 -12.75
N VAL A 4 -4.35 26.13 -12.75
CA VAL A 4 -4.79 24.82 -13.26
C VAL A 4 -5.92 24.36 -12.34
N GLN A 5 -7.14 24.35 -12.86
CA GLN A 5 -8.29 23.84 -12.10
C GLN A 5 -8.12 22.33 -11.88
N PRO A 6 -8.29 21.83 -10.64
CA PRO A 6 -8.24 20.40 -10.39
C PRO A 6 -9.34 19.64 -11.13
N VAL A 7 -9.01 18.46 -11.63
CA VAL A 7 -9.98 17.52 -12.19
C VAL A 7 -10.61 16.74 -11.05
N VAL A 8 -11.92 16.83 -10.91
CA VAL A 8 -12.67 16.07 -9.89
C VAL A 8 -12.96 14.67 -10.41
N ILE A 9 -12.58 13.66 -9.63
CA ILE A 9 -12.90 12.26 -9.91
C ILE A 9 -14.30 11.95 -9.39
N ASP A 10 -15.18 11.49 -10.29
CA ASP A 10 -16.59 11.17 -10.01
C ASP A 10 -16.88 9.66 -9.98
N GLU A 11 -16.07 8.86 -10.66
CA GLU A 11 -16.22 7.41 -10.74
C GLU A 11 -14.85 6.71 -10.56
N VAL A 12 -14.87 5.57 -9.87
CA VAL A 12 -13.70 4.72 -9.66
C VAL A 12 -14.05 3.31 -10.07
N LYS A 13 -13.24 2.71 -10.95
CA LYS A 13 -13.42 1.31 -11.39
C LYS A 13 -12.29 0.46 -10.85
N ALA A 14 -12.65 -0.63 -10.17
CA ALA A 14 -11.68 -1.48 -9.50
C ALA A 14 -10.78 -2.21 -10.50
N LYS A 15 -9.45 -2.16 -10.27
CA LYS A 15 -8.42 -2.96 -10.96
C LYS A 15 -8.67 -3.11 -12.47
N ILE A 16 -8.59 -1.99 -13.19
CA ILE A 16 -8.81 -2.02 -14.63
C ILE A 16 -7.60 -2.61 -15.35
N ASP A 17 -7.85 -3.48 -16.33
CA ASP A 17 -6.82 -3.95 -17.24
C ASP A 17 -6.54 -2.84 -18.27
N LEU A 18 -5.29 -2.39 -18.31
CA LEU A 18 -4.88 -1.32 -19.21
C LEU A 18 -4.57 -1.84 -20.62
N ASN A 19 -4.60 -3.16 -20.87
CA ASN A 19 -4.35 -3.77 -22.18
C ASN A 19 -3.07 -3.24 -22.87
N GLY A 20 -2.04 -2.92 -22.07
CA GLY A 20 -0.77 -2.35 -22.55
C GLY A 20 -0.80 -0.86 -22.93
N GLN A 21 -1.90 -0.14 -22.68
CA GLN A 21 -1.97 1.31 -22.88
C GLN A 21 -1.30 2.04 -21.70
N ASN A 22 -0.46 3.02 -22.03
CA ASN A 22 0.16 3.91 -21.05
C ASN A 22 -0.84 5.00 -20.63
N PHE A 23 -1.59 4.73 -19.56
CA PHE A 23 -2.39 5.74 -18.87
C PHE A 23 -1.56 6.47 -17.83
N ASP A 24 -1.98 7.69 -17.51
CA ASP A 24 -1.36 8.51 -16.48
C ASP A 24 -1.49 7.85 -15.10
N LEU A 25 -0.53 8.08 -14.21
CA LEU A 25 -0.51 7.44 -12.89
C LEU A 25 -0.70 8.48 -11.79
N LEU A 26 -1.63 8.20 -10.89
CA LEU A 26 -1.74 8.87 -9.61
C LEU A 26 -1.00 8.03 -8.56
N GLU A 27 0.17 8.50 -8.14
CA GLU A 27 0.97 7.79 -7.14
C GLU A 27 0.50 8.12 -5.73
N LEU A 28 0.33 7.09 -4.91
CA LEU A 28 -0.01 7.20 -3.49
C LEU A 28 0.99 6.41 -2.65
N GLU A 29 1.31 6.93 -1.47
CA GLU A 29 2.01 6.12 -0.47
C GLU A 29 1.05 5.06 0.11
N TRP A 30 1.59 3.94 0.57
CA TRP A 30 0.80 2.83 1.13
C TRP A 30 -0.11 3.27 2.29
N PHE A 31 0.33 4.24 3.10
CA PHE A 31 -0.42 4.77 4.26
C PHE A 31 -1.50 5.79 3.88
N GLU A 32 -1.62 6.17 2.61
CA GLU A 32 -2.61 7.13 2.12
C GLU A 32 -3.87 6.47 1.59
N ASN A 33 -3.84 5.15 1.40
CA ASN A 33 -4.88 4.40 0.72
C ASN A 33 -6.27 4.44 1.41
N LYS A 34 -6.35 4.89 2.67
CA LYS A 34 -7.61 5.07 3.41
C LYS A 34 -8.00 6.54 3.62
N LYS A 35 -7.27 7.49 3.02
CA LYS A 35 -7.60 8.92 3.14
C LYS A 35 -8.92 9.21 2.43
N GLN A 36 -9.85 9.83 3.17
CA GLN A 36 -11.20 10.16 2.69
C GLN A 36 -11.20 11.19 1.56
N LYS A 37 -10.26 12.12 1.58
CA LYS A 37 -10.07 13.16 0.58
C LYS A 37 -8.60 13.22 0.20
N LEU A 38 -8.32 13.28 -1.10
CA LEU A 38 -6.97 13.43 -1.64
C LEU A 38 -6.98 14.52 -2.71
N THR A 39 -5.99 15.40 -2.66
CA THR A 39 -5.63 16.28 -3.78
C THR A 39 -4.20 15.94 -4.16
N ARG A 40 -3.99 15.35 -5.33
CA ARG A 40 -2.71 14.78 -5.74
C ARG A 40 -2.46 15.07 -7.21
N THR A 41 -1.19 15.28 -7.54
CA THR A 41 -0.76 15.49 -8.92
C THR A 41 -0.35 14.16 -9.53
N THR A 42 -0.85 13.84 -10.71
CA THR A 42 -0.42 12.66 -11.48
C THR A 42 1.01 12.82 -11.98
N ARG A 43 1.62 11.74 -12.48
CA ARG A 43 2.95 11.78 -13.11
C ARG A 43 3.00 12.75 -14.29
N SER A 44 1.92 12.92 -15.05
CA SER A 44 1.88 13.90 -16.16
C SER A 44 1.62 15.35 -15.72
N GLY A 45 1.40 15.61 -14.44
CA GLY A 45 1.18 16.96 -13.91
C GLY A 45 -0.28 17.38 -13.73
N LYS A 46 -1.26 16.47 -13.90
CA LYS A 46 -2.68 16.78 -13.68
C LYS A 46 -3.01 16.77 -12.19
N VAL A 47 -3.60 17.84 -11.68
CA VAL A 47 -4.08 17.88 -10.29
C VAL A 47 -5.45 17.22 -10.23
N LEU A 48 -5.57 16.15 -9.44
CA LEU A 48 -6.82 15.42 -9.23
C LEU A 48 -7.35 15.66 -7.82
N GLU A 49 -8.67 15.80 -7.71
CA GLU A 49 -9.40 15.77 -6.44
C GLU A 49 -10.23 14.49 -6.35
N LEU A 50 -9.96 13.71 -5.31
CA LEU A 50 -10.59 12.41 -5.07
C LEU A 50 -11.33 12.40 -3.74
N ARG A 51 -12.46 11.70 -3.71
CA ARG A 51 -13.22 11.39 -2.49
C ARG A 51 -13.49 9.90 -2.42
N LEU A 52 -13.13 9.27 -1.31
CA LEU A 52 -13.25 7.82 -1.16
C LEU A 52 -14.71 7.37 -1.18
N GLY A 53 -15.62 8.18 -0.63
CA GLY A 53 -17.06 7.94 -0.68
C GLY A 53 -17.42 6.61 -0.01
N ASN A 54 -18.03 5.71 -0.78
CA ASN A 54 -18.47 4.39 -0.32
C ASN A 54 -17.37 3.31 -0.43
N LEU A 55 -16.23 3.61 -1.05
CA LEU A 55 -15.11 2.68 -1.14
C LEU A 55 -14.47 2.49 0.25
N LYS A 56 -13.93 1.29 0.49
CA LYS A 56 -13.21 1.02 1.75
C LYS A 56 -11.79 1.60 1.74
N GLU A 57 -11.15 1.61 0.58
CA GLU A 57 -9.80 2.10 0.35
C GLU A 57 -9.53 2.27 -1.15
N TRP A 58 -8.53 3.07 -1.47
CA TRP A 58 -7.91 3.21 -2.78
C TRP A 58 -6.99 2.01 -3.04
N GLN A 59 -7.20 1.28 -4.13
CA GLN A 59 -6.41 0.09 -4.44
C GLN A 59 -5.46 0.33 -5.61
N HIS A 60 -4.33 -0.38 -5.59
CA HIS A 60 -3.45 -0.41 -6.74
C HIS A 60 -4.19 -0.94 -7.98
N GLY A 61 -4.10 -0.21 -9.09
CA GLY A 61 -4.76 -0.54 -10.35
C GLY A 61 -6.16 0.04 -10.50
N ASP A 62 -6.71 0.75 -9.50
CA ASP A 62 -8.00 1.41 -9.65
C ASP A 62 -7.94 2.50 -10.73
N GLY A 63 -8.94 2.50 -11.61
CA GLY A 63 -9.12 3.51 -12.65
C GLY A 63 -9.90 4.71 -12.13
N LEU A 64 -9.39 5.91 -12.37
CA LEU A 64 -9.97 7.18 -11.93
C LEU A 64 -10.64 7.87 -13.11
N TYR A 65 -11.96 8.04 -13.03
CA TYR A 65 -12.77 8.60 -14.10
C TYR A 65 -13.32 9.98 -13.74
N SER A 66 -13.45 10.83 -14.75
CA SER A 66 -14.15 12.10 -14.67
C SER A 66 -14.98 12.25 -15.94
N ASN A 67 -16.29 12.48 -15.79
CA ASN A 67 -17.25 12.59 -16.90
C ASN A 67 -17.17 11.40 -17.88
N GLY A 68 -16.99 10.18 -17.36
CA GLY A 68 -16.89 8.94 -18.15
C GLY A 68 -15.55 8.71 -18.85
N GLN A 69 -14.58 9.63 -18.76
CA GLN A 69 -13.24 9.47 -19.30
C GLN A 69 -12.25 8.97 -18.25
N LEU A 70 -11.43 7.98 -18.59
CA LEU A 70 -10.31 7.54 -17.74
C LEU A 70 -9.23 8.63 -17.70
N ILE A 71 -8.97 9.17 -16.52
CA ILE A 71 -8.01 10.26 -16.30
C ILE A 71 -6.63 9.71 -15.90
N ALA A 72 -6.61 8.74 -14.99
CA ALA A 72 -5.40 8.11 -14.46
C ALA A 72 -5.72 6.77 -13.78
N THR A 73 -4.69 6.00 -13.43
CA THR A 73 -4.81 4.85 -12.53
C THR A 73 -4.01 5.03 -11.25
N ILE A 74 -4.44 4.38 -10.16
CA ILE A 74 -3.75 4.42 -8.89
C ILE A 74 -2.53 3.49 -8.90
N ALA A 75 -1.37 4.08 -8.62
CA ALA A 75 -0.12 3.36 -8.36
C ALA A 75 0.25 3.50 -6.88
N ILE A 76 0.18 2.41 -6.10
CA ILE A 76 0.76 2.41 -4.75
C ILE A 76 2.27 2.35 -4.92
N LYS A 77 3.01 3.30 -4.34
CA LYS A 77 4.46 3.35 -4.50
C LYS A 77 5.13 2.18 -3.79
N THR A 78 6.26 1.73 -4.34
CA THR A 78 7.22 0.95 -3.57
C THR A 78 7.85 1.84 -2.50
N CYS A 79 8.13 1.27 -1.34
CA CYS A 79 8.89 1.92 -0.30
C CYS A 79 9.98 0.99 0.21
N LEU A 80 10.98 1.56 0.89
CA LEU A 80 11.97 0.78 1.59
C LEU A 80 11.30 0.04 2.76
N THR A 81 11.54 -1.26 2.83
CA THR A 81 10.97 -2.13 3.86
C THR A 81 12.06 -2.88 4.58
N ILE A 82 11.79 -3.21 5.84
CA ILE A 82 12.55 -4.18 6.61
C ILE A 82 11.86 -5.52 6.41
N SER A 83 12.59 -6.46 5.82
CA SER A 83 12.13 -7.77 5.38
C SER A 83 12.67 -8.84 6.30
N PHE A 84 11.80 -9.76 6.72
CA PHE A 84 12.11 -10.87 7.61
C PHE A 84 11.59 -12.19 7.01
N PRO A 85 12.49 -13.07 6.52
CA PRO A 85 12.15 -14.43 6.12
C PRO A 85 12.08 -15.32 7.36
N ALA A 86 10.89 -15.65 7.83
CA ALA A 86 10.73 -16.61 8.92
C ALA A 86 10.98 -18.04 8.42
N GLU A 87 11.70 -18.85 9.18
CA GLU A 87 11.96 -20.25 8.79
C GLU A 87 10.89 -21.22 9.31
N ASN A 88 10.13 -20.79 10.33
CA ASN A 88 9.09 -21.57 10.96
C ASN A 88 8.06 -20.67 11.70
N ASP A 89 6.96 -21.29 12.13
CA ASP A 89 5.86 -20.61 12.80
C ASP A 89 6.25 -19.96 14.14
N ALA A 90 7.23 -20.51 14.86
CA ALA A 90 7.67 -19.93 16.14
C ALA A 90 8.37 -18.59 15.92
N GLU A 91 9.21 -18.48 14.89
CA GLU A 91 9.85 -17.22 14.51
C GLU A 91 8.85 -16.21 13.96
N ALA A 92 7.91 -16.67 13.12
CA ALA A 92 6.83 -15.83 12.62
C ALA A 92 6.01 -15.24 13.79
N ALA A 93 5.65 -16.07 14.77
CA ALA A 93 4.93 -15.64 15.96
C ALA A 93 5.73 -14.63 16.79
N ASP A 94 7.01 -14.88 17.04
CA ASP A 94 7.90 -13.97 17.76
C ASP A 94 8.01 -12.60 17.08
N PHE A 95 8.27 -12.59 15.76
CA PHE A 95 8.35 -11.38 14.96
C PHE A 95 7.04 -10.61 14.99
N CYS A 96 5.91 -11.28 14.74
CA CYS A 96 4.60 -10.64 14.74
C CYS A 96 4.23 -10.08 16.12
N TYR A 97 4.59 -10.78 17.20
CA TYR A 97 4.38 -10.29 18.57
C TYR A 97 5.21 -9.04 18.86
N PHE A 98 6.50 -9.06 18.50
CA PHE A 98 7.41 -7.93 18.71
C PHE A 98 6.93 -6.68 17.96
N ILE A 99 6.64 -6.80 16.66
CA ILE A 99 6.17 -5.65 15.86
C ILE A 99 4.76 -5.22 16.28
N GLY A 100 3.88 -6.18 16.56
CA GLY A 100 2.50 -5.92 16.97
C GLY A 100 2.40 -5.09 18.25
N ASN A 101 3.30 -5.33 19.21
CA ASN A 101 3.41 -4.55 20.45
C ASN A 101 3.80 -3.08 20.21
N GLN A 102 4.38 -2.77 19.06
CA GLN A 102 4.73 -1.40 18.66
C GLN A 102 3.62 -0.72 17.87
N HIS A 103 2.47 -1.40 17.67
CA HIS A 103 1.35 -0.94 16.85
C HIS A 103 1.72 -0.62 15.39
N LEU A 104 2.76 -1.25 14.88
CA LEU A 104 3.20 -1.08 13.51
C LEU A 104 2.49 -2.06 12.57
N PRO A 105 2.25 -1.68 11.30
CA PRO A 105 1.66 -2.57 10.33
C PRO A 105 2.69 -3.63 9.89
N VAL A 106 2.25 -4.88 9.83
CA VAL A 106 3.01 -6.01 9.29
C VAL A 106 2.32 -6.51 8.03
N PHE A 107 3.10 -6.77 6.99
CA PHE A 107 2.65 -7.27 5.71
C PHE A 107 3.27 -8.64 5.45
N LEU A 108 2.47 -9.57 4.91
CA LEU A 108 2.92 -10.86 4.43
C LEU A 108 3.07 -10.76 2.90
N THR A 109 4.30 -10.51 2.43
CA THR A 109 4.57 -10.26 1.00
C THR A 109 4.67 -11.54 0.18
N SER A 110 5.04 -12.64 0.82
CA SER A 110 5.00 -14.01 0.29
C SER A 110 4.88 -15.01 1.46
N PRO A 111 4.66 -16.31 1.24
CA PRO A 111 4.65 -17.29 2.32
C PRO A 111 5.90 -17.18 3.19
N GLN A 112 5.71 -17.00 4.50
CA GLN A 112 6.76 -16.79 5.51
C GLN A 112 7.67 -15.56 5.31
N GLN A 113 7.34 -14.63 4.40
CA GLN A 113 8.07 -13.37 4.24
C GLN A 113 7.28 -12.21 4.82
N PHE A 114 7.79 -11.64 5.90
CA PHE A 114 7.20 -10.49 6.57
C PHE A 114 7.92 -9.21 6.17
N ALA A 115 7.15 -8.15 5.97
CA ALA A 115 7.68 -6.83 5.68
C ALA A 115 7.02 -5.78 6.58
N VAL A 116 7.82 -4.81 7.01
CA VAL A 116 7.38 -3.61 7.71
C VAL A 116 7.99 -2.38 7.01
N PRO A 117 7.31 -1.22 7.01
CA PRO A 117 7.92 -0.01 6.48
C PRO A 117 9.22 0.32 7.22
N TYR A 118 10.24 0.78 6.50
CA TYR A 118 11.52 1.11 7.10
C TYR A 118 11.40 2.25 8.13
N ASP A 119 11.97 2.00 9.31
CA ASP A 119 12.29 2.98 10.32
C ASP A 119 13.69 2.64 10.86
N GLY A 120 14.56 3.65 10.99
CA GLY A 120 15.96 3.42 11.35
C GLY A 120 16.13 2.77 12.73
N ARG A 121 15.32 3.16 13.72
CA ARG A 121 15.39 2.59 15.07
C ARG A 121 14.84 1.17 15.09
N LEU A 122 13.76 0.94 14.37
CA LEU A 122 13.20 -0.40 14.22
C LEU A 122 14.20 -1.35 13.55
N PHE A 123 14.87 -0.89 12.49
CA PHE A 123 15.88 -1.67 11.81
C PHE A 123 17.00 -2.08 12.77
N GLU A 124 17.55 -1.16 13.56
CA GLU A 124 18.58 -1.48 14.56
C GLU A 124 18.10 -2.53 15.57
N GLN A 125 16.87 -2.39 16.09
CA GLN A 125 16.28 -3.36 17.02
C GLN A 125 16.12 -4.74 16.40
N LEU A 126 15.61 -4.80 15.18
CA LEU A 126 15.38 -6.05 14.46
C LEU A 126 16.70 -6.70 14.05
N SER A 127 17.67 -5.92 13.58
CA SER A 127 19.02 -6.41 13.26
C SER A 127 19.72 -6.97 14.50
N PHE A 128 19.55 -6.34 15.66
CA PHE A 128 20.08 -6.89 16.92
C PHE A 128 19.39 -8.21 17.30
N ARG A 129 18.07 -8.30 17.10
CA ARG A 129 17.26 -9.48 17.50
C ARG A 129 17.41 -10.68 16.55
N TYR A 130 17.42 -10.44 15.24
CA TYR A 130 17.33 -11.47 14.20
C TYR A 130 18.59 -11.58 13.33
N GLY A 131 19.57 -10.70 13.54
CA GLY A 131 20.88 -10.74 12.89
C GLY A 131 20.81 -10.52 11.39
N ALA A 132 21.67 -11.24 10.66
CA ALA A 132 21.86 -11.11 9.21
C ALA A 132 20.63 -11.50 8.36
N ARG A 133 19.57 -12.03 8.97
CA ARG A 133 18.33 -12.40 8.27
C ARG A 133 17.46 -11.19 7.94
N ILE A 134 17.65 -10.08 8.64
CA ILE A 134 16.94 -8.84 8.35
C ILE A 134 17.54 -8.20 7.11
N GLN A 135 16.68 -7.95 6.12
CA GLN A 135 17.08 -7.38 4.84
C GLN A 135 16.32 -6.08 4.58
N LEU A 136 16.98 -5.12 3.94
CA LEU A 136 16.30 -3.96 3.39
C LEU A 136 15.94 -4.22 1.94
N THR A 137 14.66 -4.13 1.60
CA THR A 137 14.15 -4.39 0.26
C THR A 137 13.12 -3.35 -0.14
N ASP A 138 13.11 -2.95 -1.41
CA ASP A 138 11.98 -2.18 -1.94
C ASP A 138 10.79 -3.10 -2.16
N ALA A 139 9.64 -2.76 -1.59
CA ALA A 139 8.41 -3.52 -1.77
C ALA A 139 7.19 -2.60 -1.84
N GLN A 140 6.16 -3.05 -2.56
CA GLN A 140 4.84 -2.40 -2.56
C GLN A 140 4.01 -2.99 -1.41
N LEU A 141 3.60 -2.15 -0.47
CA LEU A 141 2.81 -2.57 0.69
C LEU A 141 1.32 -2.39 0.40
N LEU A 142 0.61 -3.49 0.13
CA LEU A 142 -0.82 -3.47 -0.18
C LEU A 142 -1.67 -3.89 1.03
N SER A 143 -2.82 -3.25 1.23
CA SER A 143 -3.73 -3.55 2.35
C SER A 143 -4.10 -5.02 2.47
N HIS A 144 -4.34 -5.70 1.35
CA HIS A 144 -4.74 -7.11 1.34
C HIS A 144 -3.64 -8.08 1.78
N GLN A 145 -2.38 -7.61 1.82
CA GLN A 145 -1.23 -8.35 2.35
C GLN A 145 -1.00 -8.06 3.83
N SER A 146 -1.65 -7.04 4.40
CA SER A 146 -1.47 -6.72 5.83
C SER A 146 -2.02 -7.84 6.71
N LEU A 147 -1.30 -8.21 7.77
CA LEU A 147 -1.75 -9.26 8.70
C LEU A 147 -3.10 -8.93 9.33
N ARG A 148 -3.37 -7.64 9.58
CA ARG A 148 -4.68 -7.18 10.07
C ARG A 148 -5.81 -7.50 9.11
N TYR A 149 -5.59 -7.29 7.80
CA TYR A 149 -6.58 -7.63 6.77
C TYR A 149 -6.77 -9.14 6.69
N LEU A 150 -5.66 -9.90 6.64
CA LEU A 150 -5.69 -11.36 6.55
C LEU A 150 -6.42 -11.99 7.75
N ALA A 151 -6.13 -11.53 8.98
CA ALA A 151 -6.79 -12.01 10.18
C ALA A 151 -8.31 -11.74 10.17
N LYS A 152 -8.72 -10.55 9.75
CA LYS A 152 -10.14 -10.17 9.67
C LYS A 152 -10.92 -10.94 8.60
N ASN A 153 -10.27 -11.30 7.49
CA ASN A 153 -10.96 -11.97 6.40
C ASN A 153 -10.91 -13.50 6.50
N ARG A 154 -9.95 -14.08 7.24
CA ARG A 154 -9.98 -15.51 7.61
C ARG A 154 -11.17 -15.88 8.50
N THR A 155 -11.65 -14.96 9.34
CA THR A 155 -12.85 -15.19 10.16
C THR A 155 -14.15 -15.33 9.36
N HIS A 156 -14.12 -15.15 8.03
CA HIS A 156 -15.29 -15.30 7.15
C HIS A 156 -15.23 -16.54 6.23
N GLU A 157 -14.22 -17.41 6.39
CA GLU A 157 -14.03 -18.61 5.56
C GLU A 157 -14.29 -19.93 6.32
N ASN A 158 -14.73 -19.87 7.59
CA ASN A 158 -15.13 -21.04 8.39
C ASN A 158 -16.63 -21.04 8.69
#